data_AF-A0A8T3Z5K0-F1
#
_entry.id   AF-A0A8T3Z5K0-F1
#
_cell.length_a   1.000
_cell.length_b   1.000
_cell.length_c   1.000
_cell.angle_alpha   90.00
_cell.angle_beta   90.00
_cell.angle_gamma   90.00
#
_symmetry.space_group_name_H-M   'P 1'
#
loop_
_entity.id
_entity.type
_entity.pdbx_description
1 polymer ?
#
loop_
_entity_poly.entity_id
_entity_poly.type
_entity_poly.pdbx_seq_one_letter_code
_entity_poly.pdbx_strand_id
1 'polypeptide(L)'
;MQNRKKSVGERVRRYGLRSQNGIPYFRSRELLKENGFVISQKGENCLFPNAGSETMKHWLVKASIFKILRGMKRRVGTEVEVNGGIVDVLDMDNMIAYEVETNLTRERLKSKLSSLAGLNDVFFIDAADVPDDLYESELYLREKIV
;
A
#
# COMPACT_ATOMS: atom_id res chain seq x y z
N MET A 1 -18.21 -8.43 -26.64
CA MET A 1 -18.34 -7.36 -25.62
C MET A 1 -17.18 -7.49 -24.63
N GLN A 2 -16.11 -6.71 -24.80
CA GLN A 2 -15.01 -6.67 -23.83
C GLN A 2 -15.44 -5.85 -22.62
N ASN A 3 -15.47 -6.50 -21.47
CA ASN A 3 -15.76 -5.90 -20.18
C ASN A 3 -14.55 -5.02 -19.80
N ARG A 4 -14.53 -3.75 -20.21
CA ARG A 4 -13.50 -2.78 -19.83
C ARG A 4 -13.47 -2.70 -18.30
N LYS A 5 -12.48 -3.32 -17.67
CA LYS A 5 -12.18 -3.11 -16.25
C LYS A 5 -11.97 -1.60 -16.07
N LYS A 6 -12.87 -0.95 -15.33
CA LYS A 6 -12.85 0.49 -15.09
C LYS A 6 -11.59 0.85 -14.30
N SER A 7 -10.91 1.91 -14.70
CA SER A 7 -9.66 2.33 -14.06
C SER A 7 -9.90 2.69 -12.60
N VAL A 8 -8.87 2.56 -11.75
CA VAL A 8 -8.97 2.96 -10.35
C VAL A 8 -9.39 4.42 -10.17
N GLY A 9 -8.93 5.31 -11.05
CA GLY A 9 -9.38 6.71 -11.05
C GLY A 9 -10.90 6.87 -11.22
N GLU A 10 -11.55 6.05 -12.05
CA GLU A 10 -13.00 6.06 -12.18
C GLU A 10 -13.72 5.49 -10.95
N ARG A 11 -13.10 4.50 -10.28
CA ARG A 11 -13.64 3.93 -9.03
C ARG A 11 -13.55 4.93 -7.88
N VAL A 12 -12.41 5.60 -7.73
CA VAL A 12 -12.14 6.64 -6.72
C VAL A 12 -13.15 7.78 -6.82
N ARG A 13 -13.39 8.30 -8.04
CA ARG A 13 -14.41 9.34 -8.27
C ARG A 13 -15.83 8.86 -7.98
N ARG A 14 -16.15 7.61 -8.36
CA ARG A 14 -17.49 7.03 -8.19
C ARG A 14 -17.85 6.80 -6.72
N TYR A 15 -16.88 6.37 -5.90
CA TYR A 15 -17.11 6.04 -4.50
C TYR A 15 -16.76 7.19 -3.53
N GLY A 16 -16.30 8.34 -4.05
CA GLY A 16 -15.94 9.49 -3.22
C GLY A 16 -14.79 9.21 -2.26
N LEU A 17 -13.84 8.35 -2.68
CA LEU A 17 -12.68 8.00 -1.86
C LEU A 17 -11.86 9.27 -1.59
N ARG A 18 -11.67 9.60 -0.31
CA ARG A 18 -11.00 10.82 0.18
C ARG A 18 -9.47 10.83 -0.05
N SER A 19 -8.94 9.83 -0.73
CA SER A 19 -7.53 9.57 -1.01
C SER A 19 -6.81 10.65 -1.85
N GLN A 20 -7.48 11.74 -2.21
CA GLN A 20 -6.91 12.83 -3.03
C GLN A 20 -6.76 14.17 -2.33
N ASN A 21 -7.27 14.32 -1.09
CA ASN A 21 -7.03 15.52 -0.31
C ASN A 21 -5.73 15.34 0.46
N GLY A 22 -4.60 15.69 -0.18
CA GLY A 22 -3.28 15.60 0.43
C GLY A 22 -3.28 16.21 1.82
N ILE A 23 -3.03 15.39 2.84
CA ILE A 23 -2.99 15.84 4.22
C ILE A 23 -1.65 16.57 4.41
N PRO A 24 -1.62 17.78 5.00
CA PRO A 24 -0.37 18.47 5.28
C PRO A 24 0.62 17.57 6.04
N TYR A 25 1.91 17.64 5.68
CA TYR A 25 2.99 16.78 6.17
C TYR A 25 2.94 16.50 7.67
N PHE A 26 2.84 17.56 8.48
CA PHE A 26 2.90 17.47 9.94
C PHE A 26 1.71 16.68 10.48
N ARG A 27 0.53 16.94 9.90
CA ARG A 27 -0.72 16.34 10.30
C ARG A 27 -0.81 14.86 9.94
N SER A 28 -0.33 14.44 8.76
CA SER A 28 -0.39 13.02 8.40
C SER A 28 0.53 12.17 9.29
N ARG A 29 1.71 12.70 9.65
CA ARG A 29 2.63 12.01 10.58
C ARG A 29 2.08 11.93 11.99
N GLU A 30 1.45 13.00 12.48
CA GLU A 30 0.75 12.99 13.78
C GLU A 30 -0.38 11.97 13.80
N LEU A 31 -1.27 12.00 12.80
CA LEU A 31 -2.38 11.05 12.69
C LEU A 31 -1.89 9.61 12.62
N LEU A 32 -0.84 9.31 11.83
CA LEU A 32 -0.29 7.96 11.76
C LEU A 32 0.23 7.51 13.13
N LYS A 33 0.94 8.36 13.88
CA LYS A 33 1.39 8.04 15.24
C LYS A 33 0.23 7.84 16.22
N GLU A 34 -0.80 8.69 16.16
CA GLU A 34 -2.00 8.58 17.00
C GLU A 34 -2.75 7.26 16.74
N ASN A 35 -2.72 6.77 15.50
CA ASN A 35 -3.29 5.49 15.12
C ASN A 35 -2.34 4.29 15.33
N GLY A 36 -1.21 4.49 16.00
CA GLY A 36 -0.30 3.43 16.41
C GLY A 36 0.75 3.01 15.37
N PHE A 37 0.97 3.82 14.32
CA PHE A 37 2.03 3.57 13.34
C PHE A 37 3.37 4.12 13.83
N VAL A 38 4.41 3.29 13.74
CA VAL A 38 5.77 3.66 14.13
C VAL A 38 6.55 4.17 12.92
N ILE A 39 6.59 5.49 12.77
CA ILE A 39 7.30 6.13 11.65
C ILE A 39 8.60 6.73 12.15
N SER A 40 9.72 6.06 11.83
CA SER A 40 11.05 6.62 12.05
C SER A 40 11.47 7.48 10.85
N GLN A 41 12.13 8.62 11.11
CA GLN A 41 12.72 9.44 10.03
C GLN A 41 13.73 8.65 9.19
N LYS A 42 14.37 7.64 9.77
CA LYS A 42 15.35 6.79 9.09
C LYS A 42 14.71 5.74 8.19
N GLY A 43 13.43 5.40 8.41
CA GLY A 43 12.69 4.45 7.59
C GLY A 43 11.84 5.10 6.50
N GLU A 44 11.69 6.43 6.54
CA GLU A 44 10.95 7.15 5.52
C GLU A 44 11.69 7.16 4.18
N ASN A 45 10.99 6.79 3.11
CA ASN A 45 11.52 6.63 1.75
C ASN A 45 12.66 5.63 1.64
N CYS A 46 12.67 4.63 2.52
CA CYS A 46 13.54 3.47 2.44
C CYS A 46 12.72 2.24 2.08
N LEU A 47 13.33 1.35 1.29
CA LEU A 47 12.78 0.03 0.97
C LEU A 47 13.50 -0.99 1.85
N PHE A 48 12.76 -1.66 2.71
CA PHE A 48 13.26 -2.73 3.56
C PHE A 48 12.75 -4.09 3.09
N PRO A 49 13.62 -5.12 3.05
CA PRO A 49 13.15 -6.49 2.99
C PRO A 49 12.49 -6.87 4.31
N ASN A 50 11.51 -7.77 4.26
CA ASN A 50 10.94 -8.35 5.47
C ASN A 50 11.93 -9.35 6.07
N ALA A 51 12.10 -9.30 7.39
CA ALA A 51 12.92 -10.25 8.16
C ALA A 51 12.15 -11.58 8.37
N GLY A 52 11.92 -12.35 7.31
CA GLY A 52 11.15 -13.58 7.41
C GLY A 52 11.07 -14.38 6.11
N SER A 53 9.93 -15.03 5.91
CA SER A 53 9.63 -15.90 4.75
C SER A 53 9.23 -15.12 3.49
N GLU A 54 9.78 -13.91 3.29
CA GLU A 54 9.48 -13.13 2.10
C GLU A 54 10.03 -13.81 0.85
N THR A 55 9.13 -14.05 -0.11
CA THR A 55 9.53 -14.57 -1.42
C THR A 55 10.06 -13.45 -2.30
N MET A 56 10.88 -13.78 -3.29
CA MET A 56 11.37 -12.80 -4.27
C MET A 56 10.22 -12.09 -4.98
N LYS A 57 9.13 -12.80 -5.31
CA LYS A 57 7.96 -12.21 -5.95
C LYS A 57 7.31 -11.15 -5.05
N HIS A 58 7.11 -11.46 -3.77
CA HIS A 58 6.60 -10.51 -2.78
C HIS A 58 7.48 -9.26 -2.67
N TRP A 59 8.79 -9.46 -2.57
CA TRP A 59 9.76 -8.36 -2.49
C TRP A 59 9.73 -7.47 -3.75
N LEU A 60 9.69 -8.07 -4.95
CA LEU A 60 9.63 -7.33 -6.21
C LEU A 60 8.34 -6.52 -6.36
N VAL A 61 7.20 -7.09 -5.96
CA VAL A 61 5.91 -6.38 -5.95
C VAL A 61 5.98 -5.17 -5.01
N LYS A 62 6.47 -5.37 -3.78
CA LYS A 62 6.68 -4.29 -2.80
C LYS A 62 7.60 -3.19 -3.35
N ALA A 63 8.75 -3.58 -3.90
CA ALA A 63 9.72 -2.67 -4.50
C ALA A 63 9.10 -1.86 -5.66
N SER A 64 8.25 -2.49 -6.47
CA SER A 64 7.54 -1.85 -7.58
C SER A 64 6.52 -0.82 -7.08
N ILE A 65 5.70 -1.17 -6.08
CA ILE A 65 4.76 -0.23 -5.44
C ILE A 65 5.53 0.97 -4.87
N PHE A 66 6.59 0.71 -4.10
CA PHE A 66 7.47 1.75 -3.56
C PHE A 66 7.99 2.67 -4.68
N LYS A 67 8.53 2.10 -5.76
CA LYS A 67 9.07 2.87 -6.89
C LYS A 67 8.01 3.73 -7.56
N ILE A 68 6.79 3.21 -7.76
CA ILE A 68 5.67 3.94 -8.36
C ILE A 68 5.29 5.14 -7.47
N LEU A 69 5.06 4.91 -6.16
CA LEU A 69 4.69 5.96 -5.21
C LEU A 69 5.77 7.04 -5.10
N ARG A 70 7.06 6.64 -5.08
CA ARG A 70 8.18 7.59 -5.11
C ARG A 70 8.26 8.37 -6.42
N GLY A 71 7.93 7.74 -7.56
CA GLY A 71 7.78 8.41 -8.84
C GLY A 71 6.67 9.47 -8.84
N MET A 72 5.64 9.27 -8.02
CA MET A 72 4.57 10.25 -7.75
C MET A 72 4.95 11.30 -6.69
N LYS A 73 6.22 11.33 -6.26
CA LYS A 73 6.78 12.22 -5.23
C LYS A 73 6.15 12.06 -3.85
N ARG A 74 5.58 10.90 -3.53
CA ARG A 74 4.93 10.63 -2.24
C ARG A 74 5.89 10.10 -1.20
N ARG A 75 5.67 10.41 0.08
CA ARG A 75 6.40 9.77 1.19
C ARG A 75 5.92 8.35 1.38
N VAL A 76 6.87 7.42 1.42
CA VAL A 76 6.58 5.99 1.51
C VAL A 76 7.34 5.39 2.67
N GLY A 77 6.64 4.63 3.52
CA GLY A 77 7.27 3.69 4.46
C GLY A 77 7.09 2.27 3.94
N THR A 78 8.08 1.40 4.17
CA THR A 78 7.92 -0.05 3.97
C THR A 78 8.24 -0.78 5.25
N GLU A 79 7.60 -1.91 5.50
CA GLU A 79 7.72 -2.65 6.78
C GLU A 79 7.39 -1.74 7.98
N VAL A 80 6.29 -0.99 7.89
CA VAL A 80 5.90 -0.06 8.94
C VAL A 80 5.21 -0.81 10.06
N GLU A 81 5.81 -0.80 11.24
CA GLU A 81 5.21 -1.39 12.44
C GLU A 81 3.93 -0.64 12.83
N VAL A 82 2.90 -1.41 13.17
CA VAL A 82 1.62 -0.93 13.68
C VAL A 82 1.15 -1.82 14.83
N ASN A 83 0.17 -1.36 15.61
CA ASN A 83 -0.40 -2.14 16.70
C ASN A 83 -0.91 -3.51 16.21
N GLY A 84 -0.13 -4.57 16.48
CA GLY A 84 -0.46 -5.94 16.14
C GLY A 84 -0.06 -6.40 14.73
N GLY A 85 0.77 -5.64 14.00
CA GLY A 85 1.20 -6.06 12.66
C GLY A 85 2.28 -5.18 12.04
N ILE A 86 2.56 -5.46 10.76
CA ILE A 86 3.49 -4.72 9.91
C ILE A 86 2.76 -4.44 8.60
N VAL A 87 2.88 -3.22 8.09
CA VAL A 87 2.40 -2.81 6.78
C VAL A 87 3.52 -2.90 5.75
N ASP A 88 3.30 -3.65 4.67
CA ASP A 88 4.33 -3.84 3.63
C ASP A 88 4.74 -2.52 2.97
N VAL A 89 3.76 -1.71 2.53
CA VAL A 89 3.99 -0.38 1.96
C VAL A 89 2.91 0.60 2.40
N LEU A 90 3.32 1.75 2.95
CA LEU A 90 2.45 2.82 3.42
C LEU A 90 2.71 4.10 2.62
N ASP A 91 1.69 4.59 1.91
CA ASP A 91 1.64 5.97 1.41
C ASP A 91 1.26 6.90 2.57
N MET A 92 2.27 7.61 3.09
CA MET A 92 2.14 8.45 4.28
C MET A 92 1.44 9.78 3.99
N ASP A 93 1.37 10.20 2.74
CA ASP A 93 0.72 11.47 2.36
C ASP A 93 -0.78 11.32 2.26
N ASN A 94 -1.23 10.16 1.75
CA ASN A 94 -2.64 9.85 1.60
C ASN A 94 -3.18 8.90 2.68
N MET A 95 -2.33 8.41 3.58
CA MET A 95 -2.66 7.41 4.60
C MET A 95 -3.30 6.16 3.98
N ILE A 96 -2.62 5.57 2.98
CA ILE A 96 -3.06 4.36 2.28
C ILE A 96 -2.05 3.25 2.52
N ALA A 97 -2.53 2.09 2.96
CA ALA A 97 -1.71 0.88 3.02
C ALA A 97 -1.86 0.04 1.74
N TYR A 98 -0.76 -0.53 1.30
CA TYR A 98 -0.70 -1.55 0.27
C TYR A 98 -0.09 -2.80 0.90
N GLU A 99 -0.90 -3.84 1.07
CA GLU A 99 -0.53 -5.13 1.66
C GLU A 99 -0.31 -6.14 0.53
N VAL A 100 0.87 -6.73 0.47
CA VAL A 100 1.21 -7.75 -0.51
C VAL A 100 0.99 -9.10 0.17
N GLU A 101 0.15 -9.93 -0.43
CA GLU A 101 -0.28 -11.16 0.20
C GLU A 101 -0.18 -12.34 -0.75
N THR A 102 -0.12 -13.53 -0.19
CA THR A 102 -0.28 -14.77 -0.96
C THR A 102 -1.49 -15.52 -0.45
N ASN A 103 -2.42 -15.83 -1.37
CA ASN A 103 -3.68 -16.52 -1.06
C ASN A 103 -4.53 -15.76 -0.03
N LEU A 104 -5.06 -14.61 -0.45
CA LEU A 104 -5.87 -13.75 0.42
C LEU A 104 -7.19 -14.43 0.83
N THR A 105 -7.34 -14.78 2.12
CA THR A 105 -8.62 -15.27 2.67
C THR A 105 -9.39 -14.16 3.36
N ARG A 106 -10.73 -14.28 3.42
CA ARG A 106 -11.58 -13.32 4.14
C ARG A 106 -11.24 -13.21 5.63
N GLU A 107 -10.78 -14.30 6.23
CA GLU A 107 -10.39 -14.36 7.65
C GLU A 107 -9.10 -13.58 7.91
N ARG A 108 -8.06 -13.78 7.07
CA ARG A 108 -6.81 -13.01 7.13
C ARG A 108 -7.05 -11.52 6.92
N LEU A 109 -7.91 -11.18 5.97
CA LEU A 109 -8.28 -9.79 5.70
C LEU A 109 -8.96 -9.16 6.93
N LYS A 110 -9.91 -9.86 7.55
CA LYS A 110 -10.57 -9.36 8.77
C LYS A 110 -9.60 -9.17 9.94
N SER A 111 -8.64 -10.09 10.14
CA SER A 111 -7.68 -9.95 11.25
C SER A 111 -6.71 -8.78 11.05
N LYS A 112 -6.34 -8.46 9.81
CA LYS A 112 -5.45 -7.34 9.49
C LYS A 112 -6.17 -5.99 9.52
N LEU A 113 -7.44 -5.92 9.11
CA LEU A 113 -8.12 -4.62 9.01
C LEU A 113 -8.23 -3.87 10.35
N SER A 114 -8.29 -4.57 11.48
CA SER A 114 -8.34 -3.91 12.79
C SER A 114 -7.04 -3.18 13.15
N SER A 115 -5.88 -3.70 12.74
CA SER A 115 -4.59 -3.02 12.99
C SER A 115 -4.35 -1.86 12.03
N LEU A 116 -5.12 -1.77 10.94
CA LEU A 116 -5.02 -0.72 9.92
C LEU A 116 -6.04 0.41 10.12
N ALA A 117 -6.68 0.45 11.30
CA ALA A 117 -7.61 1.51 11.65
C ALA A 117 -6.94 2.90 11.56
N GLY A 118 -7.68 3.90 11.08
CA GLY A 118 -7.18 5.27 10.92
C GLY A 118 -6.55 5.58 9.56
N LEU A 119 -6.31 4.57 8.72
CA LEU A 119 -5.98 4.78 7.31
C LEU A 119 -7.23 5.18 6.49
N ASN A 120 -7.01 5.92 5.40
CA ASN A 120 -8.07 6.31 4.48
C ASN A 120 -8.49 5.14 3.58
N ASP A 121 -7.55 4.28 3.21
CA ASP A 121 -7.80 3.12 2.36
C ASP A 121 -6.74 2.02 2.58
N VAL A 122 -7.10 0.79 2.22
CA VAL A 122 -6.20 -0.38 2.28
C VAL A 122 -6.38 -1.21 1.02
N PHE A 123 -5.30 -1.37 0.26
CA PHE A 123 -5.27 -2.19 -0.95
C PHE A 123 -4.53 -3.50 -0.67
N PHE A 124 -5.23 -4.61 -0.78
CA PHE A 124 -4.62 -5.93 -0.79
C PHE A 124 -4.25 -6.33 -2.23
N ILE A 125 -3.00 -6.69 -2.43
CA ILE A 125 -2.44 -7.11 -3.71
C ILE A 125 -2.03 -8.58 -3.57
N ASP A 126 -2.76 -9.47 -4.22
CA ASP A 126 -2.36 -10.87 -4.28
C ASP A 126 -1.15 -10.99 -5.22
N ALA A 127 0.00 -11.37 -4.67
CA ALA A 127 1.23 -11.55 -5.43
C ALA A 127 1.08 -12.62 -6.52
N ALA A 128 0.17 -13.58 -6.38
CA ALA A 128 -0.08 -14.58 -7.42
C ALA A 128 -0.69 -13.96 -8.69
N ASP A 129 -1.47 -12.88 -8.55
CA ASP A 129 -2.14 -12.19 -9.66
C ASP A 129 -1.23 -11.20 -10.40
N VAL A 130 -0.07 -10.86 -9.83
CA VAL A 130 0.87 -9.93 -10.46
C VAL A 130 1.66 -10.68 -11.54
N PRO A 131 1.72 -10.16 -12.79
CA PRO A 131 2.55 -10.72 -13.85
C PRO A 131 4.03 -10.82 -13.44
N ASP A 132 4.72 -11.86 -13.93
CA ASP A 132 6.15 -12.05 -13.65
C ASP A 132 7.04 -11.15 -14.52
N ASP A 133 6.55 -10.71 -15.68
CA ASP A 133 7.23 -9.71 -16.50
C ASP A 133 7.20 -8.33 -15.80
N LEU A 134 8.36 -7.66 -15.76
CA LEU A 134 8.52 -6.40 -15.03
C LEU A 134 7.65 -5.27 -15.59
N TYR A 135 7.50 -5.20 -16.90
CA TYR A 135 6.72 -4.15 -17.54
C TYR A 135 5.22 -4.37 -17.32
N GLU A 136 4.74 -5.60 -17.51
CA GLU A 136 3.35 -5.97 -17.24
C GLU A 136 2.98 -5.81 -15.75
N SER A 137 3.91 -6.17 -14.85
CA SER A 137 3.78 -5.97 -13.41
C SER A 137 3.61 -4.49 -13.06
N GLU A 138 4.45 -3.61 -13.61
CA GLU A 138 4.34 -2.18 -13.37
C GLU A 138 2.97 -1.64 -13.84
N LEU A 139 2.53 -2.01 -15.05
CA LEU A 139 1.22 -1.62 -15.56
C LEU A 139 0.08 -2.10 -14.66
N TYR A 140 0.12 -3.37 -14.26
CA TYR A 140 -0.86 -3.97 -13.36
C TYR A 140 -0.93 -3.21 -12.02
N LEU A 141 0.21 -2.90 -11.41
CA LEU A 141 0.29 -2.21 -10.12
C LEU A 141 -0.14 -0.76 -10.22
N ARG A 142 0.18 -0.05 -11.30
CA ARG A 142 -0.31 1.31 -11.56
C ARG A 142 -1.82 1.39 -11.66
N GLU A 143 -2.48 0.33 -12.12
CA GLU A 143 -3.94 0.26 -12.10
C GLU A 143 -4.51 0.06 -10.70
N LYS A 144 -3.72 -0.28 -9.67
CA LYS A 144 -4.18 -0.48 -8.29
C LYS A 144 -3.81 0.68 -7.36
N ILE A 145 -2.73 1.39 -7.67
CA ILE A 145 -2.23 2.52 -6.88
C ILE A 145 -3.01 3.79 -7.25
N VAL A 146 -3.61 4.43 -6.25
CA VAL A 146 -4.37 5.68 -6.38
C VAL A 146 -3.47 6.85 -6.12
#